data_AF-A0A453CJC7-F1
#
_entry.id   AF-A0A453CJC7-F1
#
_cell.length_a   1.000
_cell.length_b   1.000
_cell.length_c   1.000
_cell.angle_alpha   90.00
_cell.angle_beta   90.00
_cell.angle_gamma   90.00
#
_symmetry.space_group_name_H-M   'P 1'
#
loop_
_entity.id
_entity.type
_entity.pdbx_description
1 polymer ?
#
loop_
_entity_poly.entity_id
_entity_poly.type
_entity_poly.pdbx_seq_one_letter_code
_entity_poly.pdbx_strand_id
1 'polypeptide(L)'
;MLKAFGTQVAEPLRAMVMGAPLEDARHLAQRYDRIRQEADAQVVEVSRRQSRVRESAGNSDVISKLEAAEYKLEELKSNMVGLGKEAVSAMAAVEGQQQRLTLQRLIAMVEAERTYHQKVLEILDHLEEEMVSERQKIEAPPPPAAESFMSPPPPSYDEVNGMFASTSADQAVNSVDFFLGE
;
A
#
# COMPACT_ATOMS: atom_id res chain seq x y z
N MET A 1 0.35 10.54 5.30
CA MET A 1 0.85 9.25 4.79
C MET A 1 -0.25 8.38 4.20
N LEU A 2 -1.23 7.89 4.99
CA LEU A 2 -2.28 6.95 4.54
C LEU A 2 -2.98 7.32 3.23
N LYS A 3 -3.43 8.56 3.09
CA LYS A 3 -4.07 9.04 1.85
C LYS A 3 -3.13 8.94 0.63
N ALA A 4 -1.85 9.29 0.80
CA ALA A 4 -0.86 9.19 -0.27
C ALA A 4 -0.58 7.73 -0.65
N PHE A 5 -0.49 6.82 0.32
CA PHE A 5 -0.31 5.39 0.03
C PHE A 5 -1.51 4.81 -0.71
N GLY A 6 -2.73 5.20 -0.34
CA GLY A 6 -3.94 4.78 -1.05
C GLY A 6 -3.96 5.28 -2.50
N THR A 7 -3.98 6.60 -2.69
CA THR A 7 -4.28 7.20 -4.00
C THR A 7 -3.06 7.36 -4.90
N GLN A 8 -1.87 7.61 -4.32
CA GLN A 8 -0.67 7.88 -5.11
C GLN A 8 0.18 6.63 -5.34
N VAL A 9 -0.04 5.54 -4.61
CA VAL A 9 0.76 4.31 -4.72
C VAL A 9 -0.11 3.10 -5.05
N ALA A 10 -1.03 2.71 -4.16
CA ALA A 10 -1.76 1.45 -4.27
C ALA A 10 -2.74 1.44 -5.45
N GLU A 11 -3.51 2.50 -5.64
CA GLU A 11 -4.46 2.62 -6.76
C GLU A 11 -3.77 2.55 -8.13
N PRO A 12 -2.73 3.34 -8.43
CA PRO A 12 -2.01 3.24 -9.70
C PRO A 12 -1.39 1.86 -9.94
N LEU A 13 -0.81 1.22 -8.92
CA LEU A 13 -0.23 -0.12 -9.07
C LEU A 13 -1.31 -1.18 -9.34
N ARG A 14 -2.46 -1.08 -8.66
CA ARG A 14 -3.60 -1.98 -8.92
C ARG A 14 -4.13 -1.79 -10.34
N ALA A 15 -4.32 -0.54 -10.77
CA ALA A 15 -4.79 -0.23 -12.13
C ALA A 15 -3.81 -0.74 -13.20
N MET A 16 -2.51 -0.70 -12.93
CA MET A 16 -1.48 -1.21 -13.83
C MET A 16 -1.51 -2.74 -13.96
N VAL A 17 -1.77 -3.47 -12.87
CA VAL A 17 -1.84 -4.94 -12.86
C VAL A 17 -3.16 -5.45 -13.45
N MET A 18 -4.26 -4.72 -13.23
CA MET A 18 -5.61 -5.04 -13.72
C MET A 18 -5.97 -4.30 -15.01
N GLY A 19 -4.98 -3.69 -15.67
CA GLY A 19 -5.21 -2.82 -16.81
C GLY A 19 -5.29 -3.59 -18.13
N ALA A 20 -6.12 -3.08 -19.04
CA ALA A 20 -6.26 -3.62 -20.40
C ALA A 20 -4.94 -3.87 -21.14
N PRO A 21 -3.90 -3.01 -21.06
CA PRO A 21 -2.64 -3.26 -21.79
C PRO A 21 -1.96 -4.58 -21.45
N LEU A 22 -1.98 -4.98 -20.17
CA LEU A 22 -1.38 -6.26 -19.74
C LEU A 22 -2.25 -7.44 -20.17
N GLU A 23 -3.58 -7.29 -20.14
CA GLU A 23 -4.52 -8.31 -20.60
C GLU A 23 -4.41 -8.53 -22.11
N ASP A 24 -4.34 -7.46 -22.91
CA ASP A 24 -4.18 -7.51 -24.36
C ASP A 24 -2.86 -8.18 -24.76
N ALA A 25 -1.76 -7.84 -24.08
CA ALA A 25 -0.46 -8.48 -24.30
C ALA A 25 -0.50 -9.99 -23.98
N ARG A 26 -1.20 -10.39 -22.90
CA ARG A 26 -1.43 -11.80 -22.56
C ARG A 26 -2.26 -12.52 -23.63
N HIS A 27 -3.30 -11.87 -24.16
CA HIS A 27 -4.11 -12.44 -25.24
C HIS A 27 -3.28 -12.67 -26.51
N LEU A 28 -2.38 -11.75 -26.87
CA LEU A 28 -1.47 -11.94 -27.99
C LEU A 28 -0.52 -13.13 -27.77
N ALA A 29 0.06 -13.26 -26.57
CA ALA A 29 0.91 -14.39 -26.22
C ALA A 29 0.16 -15.73 -26.30
N GLN A 30 -1.07 -15.80 -25.79
CA GLN A 30 -1.91 -16.99 -25.87
C GLN A 30 -2.27 -17.36 -27.32
N ARG A 31 -2.55 -16.37 -28.18
CA ARG A 31 -2.81 -16.60 -29.60
C ARG A 31 -1.57 -17.12 -30.31
N TYR A 32 -0.40 -16.57 -30.01
CA TYR A 32 0.87 -17.06 -30.52
C TYR A 32 1.09 -18.52 -30.11
N ASP A 33 0.89 -18.87 -28.83
CA ASP A 33 1.06 -20.24 -28.35
C ASP A 33 0.12 -21.23 -29.02
N ARG A 34 -1.13 -20.83 -29.29
CA ARG A 34 -2.08 -21.66 -30.05
C ARG A 34 -1.58 -21.92 -31.47
N ILE A 35 -1.18 -20.88 -32.20
CA ILE A 35 -0.67 -21.04 -33.57
C ILE A 35 0.63 -21.85 -33.60
N ARG A 36 1.50 -21.69 -32.60
CA ARG A 36 2.70 -22.51 -32.46
C ARG A 36 2.36 -23.99 -32.30
N GLN A 37 1.40 -24.33 -31.43
CA GLN A 37 0.95 -25.72 -31.25
C GLN A 37 0.32 -26.28 -32.53
N GLU A 38 -0.46 -25.49 -33.27
CA GLU A 38 -1.02 -25.89 -34.57
C GLU A 38 0.07 -26.12 -35.62
N ALA A 39 1.11 -25.29 -35.65
CA ALA A 39 2.27 -25.47 -36.52
C ALA A 39 3.02 -26.76 -36.17
N ASP A 40 3.27 -27.02 -34.88
CA ASP A 40 3.95 -28.24 -34.41
C ASP A 40 3.16 -29.51 -34.81
N ALA A 41 1.83 -29.49 -34.67
CA ALA A 41 0.96 -30.58 -35.13
C ALA A 41 1.01 -30.76 -36.65
N GLN A 42 1.03 -29.66 -37.40
CA GLN A 42 1.12 -29.69 -38.86
C GLN A 42 2.47 -30.23 -39.36
N VAL A 43 3.58 -29.98 -38.65
CA VAL A 43 4.89 -30.57 -38.95
C VAL A 43 4.85 -32.10 -38.88
N VAL A 44 4.22 -32.65 -37.83
CA VAL A 44 4.05 -34.11 -37.68
C VAL A 44 3.22 -34.67 -38.84
N GLU A 45 2.16 -33.97 -39.23
CA GLU A 45 1.30 -34.40 -40.33
C GLU A 45 2.02 -34.38 -41.68
N VAL A 46 2.83 -33.34 -41.95
CA VAL A 46 3.68 -33.29 -43.16
C VAL A 46 4.64 -34.47 -43.18
N SER A 47 5.34 -34.75 -42.08
CA SER A 47 6.24 -35.91 -41.97
C SER A 47 5.53 -37.24 -42.25
N ARG A 48 4.31 -37.41 -41.71
CA ARG A 48 3.46 -38.58 -41.96
C ARG A 48 3.04 -38.70 -43.43
N ARG A 49 2.77 -37.60 -44.12
CA ARG A 49 2.43 -37.62 -45.55
C ARG A 49 3.66 -37.87 -46.43
N GLN A 50 4.82 -37.34 -46.04
CA GLN A 50 6.09 -37.62 -46.73
C GLN A 50 6.44 -39.10 -46.69
N SER A 51 6.23 -39.80 -45.56
CA SER A 51 6.43 -41.25 -45.49
C SER A 51 5.47 -42.00 -46.43
N ARG A 52 4.19 -41.62 -46.47
CA ARG A 52 3.19 -42.21 -47.37
C ARG A 52 3.52 -42.01 -48.85
N VAL A 53 4.05 -40.85 -49.25
CA VAL A 53 4.50 -40.61 -50.63
C VAL A 53 5.64 -41.58 -51.01
N ARG A 54 6.56 -41.85 -50.08
CA ARG A 54 7.65 -42.82 -50.30
C ARG A 54 7.13 -44.25 -50.46
N GLU A 55 6.10 -44.63 -49.70
CA GLU A 55 5.48 -45.97 -49.73
C GLU A 55 4.56 -46.17 -50.95
N SER A 56 3.89 -45.12 -51.40
CA SER A 56 2.92 -45.13 -52.51
C SER A 56 3.39 -44.29 -53.70
N ALA A 57 4.64 -44.49 -54.12
CA ALA A 57 5.28 -43.71 -55.16
C ALA A 57 4.46 -43.71 -56.47
N GLY A 58 4.11 -42.52 -56.97
CA GLY A 58 3.34 -42.33 -58.20
C GLY A 58 1.83 -42.10 -58.01
N ASN A 59 1.31 -42.16 -56.78
CA ASN A 59 -0.09 -41.80 -56.51
C ASN A 59 -0.26 -40.26 -56.43
N SER A 60 -0.84 -39.68 -57.47
CA SER A 60 -1.09 -38.23 -57.58
C SER A 60 -1.94 -37.66 -56.44
N ASP A 61 -2.88 -38.43 -55.87
CA ASP A 61 -3.71 -37.98 -54.74
C ASP A 61 -2.92 -37.89 -53.42
N VAL A 62 -1.92 -38.76 -53.22
CA VAL A 62 -1.06 -38.71 -52.03
C VAL A 62 -0.09 -37.53 -52.13
N ILE A 63 0.40 -37.24 -53.33
CA ILE A 63 1.28 -36.09 -53.62
C ILE A 63 0.52 -34.77 -53.39
N SER A 64 -0.68 -34.62 -53.95
CA SER A 64 -1.47 -33.38 -53.76
C SER A 64 -1.84 -33.12 -52.30
N LYS A 65 -2.11 -34.17 -51.52
CA LYS A 65 -2.35 -34.06 -50.06
C LYS A 65 -1.09 -33.65 -49.29
N LEU A 66 0.10 -34.07 -49.73
CA LEU A 66 1.35 -33.61 -49.15
C LEU A 66 1.56 -32.11 -49.44
N GLU A 67 1.42 -31.70 -50.70
CA GLU A 67 1.55 -30.29 -51.12
C GLU A 67 0.59 -29.37 -50.35
N ALA A 68 -0.67 -29.78 -50.19
CA ALA A 68 -1.66 -29.03 -49.39
C ALA A 68 -1.24 -28.93 -47.91
N ALA A 69 -0.64 -29.99 -47.36
CA ALA A 69 -0.18 -29.98 -45.98
C ALA A 69 1.06 -29.09 -45.78
N GLU A 70 1.98 -29.07 -46.75
CA GLU A 70 3.16 -28.21 -46.76
C GLU A 70 2.76 -26.74 -46.94
N TYR A 71 1.81 -26.44 -47.82
CA TYR A 71 1.25 -25.09 -47.98
C TYR A 71 0.65 -24.56 -46.67
N LYS A 72 -0.19 -25.37 -46.01
CA LYS A 72 -0.76 -25.00 -44.70
C LYS A 72 0.31 -24.81 -43.63
N LEU A 73 1.39 -25.58 -43.66
CA LEU A 73 2.52 -25.39 -42.74
C LEU A 73 3.21 -24.04 -42.95
N GLU A 74 3.44 -23.64 -44.20
CA GLU A 74 4.03 -22.34 -44.51
C GLU A 74 3.11 -21.17 -44.11
N GLU A 75 1.80 -21.31 -44.28
CA GLU A 75 0.82 -20.34 -43.79
C GLU A 75 0.90 -20.19 -42.25
N LEU A 76 0.92 -21.31 -41.52
CA LEU A 76 1.03 -21.31 -40.06
C LEU A 76 2.36 -20.70 -39.60
N LYS A 77 3.48 -20.97 -40.26
CA LYS A 77 4.78 -20.36 -39.95
C LYS A 77 4.75 -18.84 -40.15
N SER A 78 4.18 -18.37 -41.25
CA SER A 78 4.04 -16.94 -41.52
C SER A 78 3.20 -16.25 -40.44
N ASN A 79 2.05 -16.82 -40.11
CA ASN A 79 1.17 -16.33 -39.05
C ASN A 79 1.88 -16.31 -37.68
N MET A 80 2.63 -17.37 -37.37
CA MET A 80 3.41 -17.49 -36.13
C MET A 80 4.46 -16.37 -36.01
N VAL A 81 5.18 -16.06 -37.10
CA VAL A 81 6.19 -14.99 -37.11
C VAL A 81 5.54 -13.62 -36.89
N GLY A 82 4.40 -13.36 -37.53
CA GLY A 82 3.65 -12.10 -37.36
C GLY A 82 3.18 -11.92 -35.91
N LEU A 83 2.42 -12.89 -35.40
CA LEU A 83 1.89 -12.87 -34.04
C LEU A 83 3.00 -12.87 -32.98
N GLY A 84 4.11 -13.57 -33.23
CA GLY A 84 5.25 -13.60 -32.31
C GLY A 84 5.88 -12.22 -32.14
N LYS A 85 6.03 -11.46 -33.24
CA LYS A 85 6.53 -10.07 -33.18
C LYS A 85 5.57 -9.16 -32.40
N GLU A 86 4.27 -9.28 -32.64
CA GLU A 86 3.25 -8.51 -31.93
C GLU A 86 3.25 -8.83 -30.43
N ALA A 87 3.26 -10.10 -30.06
CA ALA A 87 3.26 -10.55 -28.67
C ALA A 87 4.52 -10.08 -27.93
N VAL A 88 5.70 -10.25 -28.52
CA VAL A 88 6.97 -9.80 -27.90
C VAL A 88 6.98 -8.29 -27.75
N SER A 89 6.59 -7.54 -28.79
CA SER A 89 6.55 -6.08 -28.73
C SER A 89 5.57 -5.57 -27.68
N ALA A 90 4.38 -6.16 -27.58
CA ALA A 90 3.37 -5.78 -26.60
C ALA A 90 3.83 -6.07 -25.16
N MET A 91 4.37 -7.27 -24.90
CA MET A 91 4.88 -7.66 -23.58
C MET A 91 6.05 -6.76 -23.13
N ALA A 92 6.99 -6.45 -24.03
CA ALA A 92 8.11 -5.56 -23.73
C ALA A 92 7.64 -4.12 -23.43
N ALA A 93 6.65 -3.62 -24.16
CA ALA A 93 6.06 -2.30 -23.90
C ALA A 93 5.38 -2.24 -22.53
N VAL A 94 4.62 -3.29 -22.18
CA VAL A 94 3.98 -3.42 -20.85
C VAL A 94 5.02 -3.48 -19.75
N GLU A 95 6.07 -4.29 -19.89
CA GLU A 95 7.15 -4.38 -18.90
C GLU A 95 7.83 -3.02 -18.68
N GLY A 96 8.21 -2.33 -19.76
CA GLY A 96 8.82 -1.01 -19.67
C GLY A 96 7.89 0.05 -19.06
N GLN A 97 6.58 -0.05 -19.28
CA GLN A 97 5.60 0.79 -18.58
C GLN A 97 5.53 0.45 -17.09
N GLN A 98 5.48 -0.84 -16.74
CA GLN A 98 5.36 -1.31 -15.37
C GLN A 98 6.57 -0.93 -14.51
N GLN A 99 7.78 -1.12 -15.04
CA GLN A 99 9.02 -0.74 -14.34
C GLN A 99 9.06 0.76 -14.05
N ARG A 100 8.76 1.60 -15.05
CA ARG A 100 8.75 3.06 -14.89
C ARG A 100 7.72 3.51 -13.87
N LEU A 101 6.49 3.00 -13.96
CA LEU A 101 5.43 3.38 -13.01
C LEU A 101 5.79 2.89 -11.61
N THR A 102 6.25 1.66 -11.45
CA THR A 102 6.63 1.10 -10.15
C THR A 102 7.69 1.95 -9.46
N LEU A 103 8.74 2.35 -10.19
CA LEU A 103 9.77 3.25 -9.66
C LEU A 103 9.16 4.58 -9.18
N GLN A 104 8.30 5.20 -10.00
CA GLN A 104 7.63 6.44 -9.63
C GLN A 104 6.80 6.29 -8.35
N ARG A 105 6.11 5.16 -8.17
CA ARG A 105 5.28 4.89 -6.99
C ARG A 105 6.11 4.62 -5.74
N LEU A 106 7.26 3.95 -5.88
CA LEU A 106 8.21 3.75 -4.77
C LEU A 106 8.79 5.08 -4.29
N ILE A 107 9.18 5.97 -5.21
CA ILE A 107 9.64 7.32 -4.85
C ILE A 107 8.56 8.08 -4.06
N ALA A 108 7.33 8.12 -4.58
CA ALA A 108 6.23 8.79 -3.91
C ALA A 108 5.93 8.20 -2.51
N MET A 109 6.08 6.88 -2.34
CA MET A 109 5.92 6.21 -1.06
C MET A 109 6.98 6.70 -0.05
N VAL A 110 8.25 6.65 -0.44
CA VAL A 110 9.38 7.06 0.41
C VAL A 110 9.28 8.54 0.78
N GLU A 111 8.92 9.40 -0.17
CA GLU A 111 8.71 10.83 0.09
C GLU A 111 7.56 11.07 1.09
N ALA A 112 6.42 10.40 0.90
CA ALA A 112 5.28 10.53 1.80
C ALA A 112 5.58 10.02 3.23
N GLU A 113 6.41 8.98 3.34
CA GLU A 113 6.89 8.46 4.62
C GLU A 113 7.87 9.43 5.29
N ARG A 114 8.85 9.93 4.55
CA ARG A 114 9.81 10.94 5.01
C ARG A 114 9.08 12.17 5.56
N THR A 115 8.13 12.73 4.79
CA THR A 115 7.36 13.91 5.22
C THR A 115 6.52 13.61 6.47
N TYR A 116 5.99 12.41 6.60
CA TYR A 116 5.24 12.04 7.81
C TYR A 116 6.14 11.99 9.04
N HIS A 117 7.27 11.28 8.96
CA HIS A 117 8.19 11.21 10.10
C HIS A 117 8.77 12.57 10.47
N GLN A 118 9.03 13.43 9.48
CA GLN A 118 9.46 14.80 9.74
C GLN A 118 8.42 15.60 10.54
N LYS A 119 7.13 15.47 10.20
CA LYS A 119 6.04 16.09 10.98
C LYS A 119 5.90 15.51 12.38
N VAL A 120 6.10 14.20 12.54
CA VAL A 120 6.07 13.56 13.86
C VAL A 120 7.18 14.11 14.74
N LEU A 121 8.39 14.28 14.20
CA LEU A 121 9.51 14.91 14.93
C LEU A 121 9.17 16.34 15.35
N GLU A 122 8.65 17.17 14.43
CA GLU A 122 8.24 18.55 14.74
C GLU A 122 7.21 18.62 15.89
N ILE A 123 6.26 17.68 15.93
CA ILE A 123 5.26 17.59 17.01
C ILE A 123 5.92 17.19 18.34
N LEU A 124 6.86 16.24 18.31
CA LEU A 124 7.54 15.77 19.51
C LEU A 124 8.46 16.84 20.10
N ASP A 125 9.19 17.57 19.25
CA ASP A 125 10.06 18.68 19.68
C ASP A 125 9.23 19.77 20.37
N HIS A 126 8.07 20.14 19.80
CA HIS A 126 7.18 21.12 20.40
C HIS A 126 6.61 20.64 21.75
N LEU A 127 6.19 19.38 21.82
CA LEU A 127 5.67 18.79 23.05
C LEU A 127 6.75 18.76 24.15
N GLU A 128 8.00 18.47 23.82
CA GLU A 128 9.12 18.52 24.76
C GLU A 128 9.30 19.93 25.34
N GLU A 129 9.29 20.97 24.50
CA GLU A 129 9.37 22.36 24.93
C GLU A 129 8.23 22.76 25.89
N GLU A 130 6.99 22.33 25.58
CA GLU A 130 5.83 22.54 26.45
C GLU A 130 6.00 21.82 27.80
N MET A 131 6.42 20.55 27.78
CA MET A 131 6.66 19.76 28.99
C MET A 131 7.75 20.36 29.87
N VAL A 132 8.85 20.84 29.29
CA VAL A 132 9.93 21.52 30.03
C VAL A 132 9.43 22.83 30.63
N SER A 133 8.66 23.61 29.88
CA SER A 133 8.08 24.87 30.35
C SER A 133 7.11 24.66 31.52
N GLU A 134 6.24 23.65 31.42
CA GLU A 134 5.33 23.28 32.51
C GLU A 134 6.08 22.77 33.75
N ARG A 135 7.12 21.94 33.57
CA ARG A 135 7.98 21.52 34.69
C ARG A 135 8.60 22.71 35.40
N GLN A 136 9.11 23.69 34.65
CA GLN A 136 9.69 24.91 35.23
C GLN A 136 8.66 25.76 36.00
N LYS A 137 7.42 25.84 35.52
CA LYS A 137 6.33 26.54 36.23
C LYS A 137 5.96 25.85 37.55
N ILE A 138 5.91 24.51 37.56
CA ILE A 138 5.60 23.72 38.76
C ILE A 138 6.74 23.77 39.78
N GLU A 139 7.99 23.71 39.31
CA GLU A 139 9.19 23.69 40.13
C GLU A 139 9.63 25.10 40.58
N ALA A 140 8.97 26.16 40.10
CA ALA A 140 9.24 27.53 40.51
C ALA A 140 8.92 27.73 42.01
N PRO A 141 9.86 28.30 42.81
CA PRO A 141 9.60 28.63 44.20
C PRO A 141 8.38 29.56 44.32
N PRO A 142 7.55 29.44 45.38
CA PRO A 142 6.48 30.40 45.62
C PRO A 142 7.08 31.80 45.65
N PRO A 143 6.42 32.81 45.05
CA PRO A 143 6.92 34.18 45.08
C PRO A 143 7.18 34.55 46.55
N PRO A 144 8.30 35.22 46.85
CA PRO A 144 8.59 35.62 48.22
C PRO A 144 7.38 36.39 48.72
N ALA A 145 6.76 35.87 49.79
CA ALA A 145 5.74 36.58 50.51
C ALA A 145 6.30 37.98 50.75
N ALA A 146 5.68 38.99 50.18
CA ALA A 146 5.98 40.36 50.52
C ALA A 146 5.72 40.49 52.02
N GLU A 147 6.80 40.43 52.80
CA GLU A 147 6.86 40.92 54.18
C GLU A 147 6.58 42.42 54.14
N SER A 148 5.30 42.80 54.05
CA SER A 148 4.79 44.13 54.41
C SER A 148 3.29 44.18 54.17
N PHE A 149 2.51 43.90 55.21
CA PHE A 149 1.74 44.90 55.95
C PHE A 149 0.72 44.14 56.83
N MET A 150 1.07 44.01 58.12
CA MET A 150 0.16 44.00 59.26
C MET A 150 -1.26 43.46 59.00
N SER A 151 -1.45 42.14 59.05
CA SER A 151 -2.74 41.60 59.47
C SER A 151 -2.93 41.94 60.95
N PRO A 152 -3.96 42.72 61.36
CA PRO A 152 -4.17 43.00 62.77
C PRO A 152 -4.53 41.69 63.50
N PRO A 153 -4.13 41.54 64.77
CA PRO A 153 -4.45 40.31 65.50
C PRO A 153 -5.98 40.19 65.62
N PRO A 154 -6.55 38.97 65.50
CA PRO A 154 -7.97 38.77 65.76
C PRO A 154 -8.29 39.17 67.21
N PRO A 155 -9.47 39.75 67.46
CA PRO A 155 -9.84 40.21 68.80
C PRO A 155 -9.79 39.05 69.80
N SER A 156 -9.14 39.31 70.94
CA SER A 156 -9.15 38.42 72.11
C SER A 156 -10.59 38.18 72.56
N TYR A 157 -11.01 36.92 72.55
CA TYR A 157 -12.29 36.48 73.09
C TYR A 157 -12.03 35.87 74.46
N ASP A 158 -12.08 36.70 75.51
CA ASP A 158 -12.25 36.22 76.88
C ASP A 158 -13.55 36.76 77.46
N GLU A 159 -14.44 35.79 77.68
CA GLU A 159 -15.43 35.66 78.75
C GLU A 159 -16.56 36.69 78.90
N VAL A 160 -17.72 36.36 78.31
CA VAL A 160 -19.00 36.51 79.01
C VAL A 160 -19.81 35.21 78.88
N ASN A 161 -19.51 34.29 79.80
CA ASN A 161 -20.45 33.57 80.65
C ASN A 161 -21.92 33.42 80.19
N GLY A 162 -22.36 32.17 80.01
CA GLY A 162 -23.78 31.83 80.12
C GLY A 162 -24.21 30.53 79.43
N MET A 163 -23.93 29.39 80.07
CA MET A 163 -24.83 28.23 80.23
C MET A 163 -25.81 27.90 79.08
N PHE A 164 -25.69 26.72 78.45
CA PHE A 164 -26.70 25.63 78.46
C PHE A 164 -26.45 24.56 77.36
N ALA A 165 -26.16 23.35 77.85
CA ALA A 165 -26.62 22.03 77.41
C ALA A 165 -26.62 21.61 75.92
N SER A 166 -25.68 20.71 75.60
CA SER A 166 -25.86 19.37 75.00
C SER A 166 -27.05 19.07 74.07
N THR A 167 -26.77 18.64 72.81
CA THR A 167 -27.18 17.32 72.26
C THR A 167 -26.58 17.02 70.87
N SER A 168 -25.77 15.95 70.84
CA SER A 168 -25.65 14.86 69.84
C SER A 168 -25.89 15.05 68.32
N ALA A 169 -24.85 14.63 67.56
CA ALA A 169 -24.85 13.76 66.36
C ALA A 169 -25.71 14.12 65.14
N ASP A 170 -25.11 14.28 63.96
CA ASP A 170 -24.93 13.15 63.04
C ASP A 170 -24.00 13.48 61.85
N GLN A 171 -23.48 12.42 61.26
CA GLN A 171 -22.36 12.27 60.33
C GLN A 171 -22.84 12.29 58.87
N ALA A 172 -22.04 12.84 57.93
CA ALA A 172 -21.85 12.30 56.56
C ALA A 172 -20.86 13.14 55.72
N VAL A 173 -19.64 12.63 55.67
CA VAL A 173 -18.59 12.86 54.67
C VAL A 173 -18.89 12.04 53.41
N ASN A 174 -18.42 12.49 52.24
CA ASN A 174 -17.82 11.70 51.13
C ASN A 174 -17.56 12.67 49.96
N SER A 175 -16.36 13.24 49.80
CA SER A 175 -15.13 12.67 49.23
C SER A 175 -15.27 12.29 47.75
N VAL A 176 -14.67 13.10 46.89
CA VAL A 176 -14.58 12.94 45.43
C VAL A 176 -13.19 12.37 45.12
N ASP A 177 -13.13 11.10 44.70
CA ASP A 177 -11.88 10.46 44.28
C ASP A 177 -11.65 10.64 42.78
N PHE A 178 -10.57 11.37 42.44
CA PHE A 178 -9.95 11.38 41.12
C PHE A 178 -8.98 10.19 41.03
N PHE A 179 -9.19 9.30 40.07
CA PHE A 179 -8.31 8.16 39.81
C PHE A 179 -7.45 8.42 38.57
N LEU A 180 -6.14 8.55 38.77
CA LEU A 180 -5.10 8.48 37.73
C LEU A 180 -4.16 7.32 38.09
N GLY A 181 -3.93 6.43 37.13
CA GLY A 181 -2.93 5.36 37.21
C GLY A 181 -3.29 4.27 36.19
N GLU A 182 -2.36 3.61 35.53
CA GLU A 182 -0.91 3.76 35.32
C GLU A 182 -0.64 3.01 34.01
#